data_AF-A0A920UGC0-F1
#
_entry.id   AF-A0A920UGC0-F1
#
_cell.length_a   1.000
_cell.length_b   1.000
_cell.length_c   1.000
_cell.angle_alpha   90.00
_cell.angle_beta   90.00
_cell.angle_gamma   90.00
#
_symmetry.space_group_name_H-M   'P 1'
#
loop_
_entity.id
_entity.type
_entity.pdbx_description
1 polymer ?
#
loop_
_entity_poly.entity_id
_entity_poly.type
_entity_poly.pdbx_seq_one_letter_code
_entity_poly.pdbx_strand_id
1 'polypeptide(L)' 'MTDLEAYVKSEGRDELVKQVRSKIEELGITYIYYQFISVTGRIVGKGIPADHWERNC' A
#
# COMPACT_ATOMS: atom_id res chain seq x y z
N MET A 1 15.35 -17.03 -6.70
CA MET A 1 14.09 -16.27 -6.79
C MET A 1 13.20 -16.75 -5.67
N THR A 2 12.87 -15.87 -4.73
CA THR A 2 11.95 -16.22 -3.64
C THR A 2 10.50 -16.07 -4.11
N ASP A 3 9.58 -16.82 -3.51
CA ASP A 3 8.13 -16.72 -3.77
C ASP A 3 7.61 -15.28 -3.58
N LEU A 4 8.18 -14.57 -2.61
CA LEU A 4 7.89 -13.17 -2.34
C LEU A 4 8.25 -12.25 -3.51
N GLU A 5 9.41 -12.43 -4.14
CA GLU A 5 9.81 -11.61 -5.29
C GLU A 5 8.95 -11.86 -6.51
N ALA A 6 8.49 -13.10 -6.72
CA ALA A 6 7.58 -13.45 -7.80
C ALA A 6 6.19 -12.81 -7.57
N TYR A 7 5.70 -12.83 -6.33
CA TYR A 7 4.45 -12.16 -5.95
C TYR A 7 4.53 -10.64 -6.08
N VAL A 8 5.65 -10.03 -5.69
CA VAL A 8 5.89 -8.58 -5.85
C VAL A 8 5.92 -8.19 -7.33
N LYS A 9 6.52 -9.01 -8.19
CA LYS A 9 6.60 -8.78 -9.64
C LYS A 9 5.38 -9.31 -10.42
N SER A 10 4.27 -9.58 -9.75
CA SER A 10 3.06 -10.02 -10.42
C SER A 10 2.59 -8.99 -11.44
N GLU A 11 2.29 -9.44 -12.66
CA GLU A 11 1.86 -8.56 -13.74
C GLU A 11 0.59 -7.81 -13.36
N GLY A 12 0.59 -6.49 -13.59
CA GLY A 12 -0.56 -5.61 -13.31
C GLY A 12 -0.55 -4.89 -11.96
N ARG A 13 0.36 -5.25 -11.03
CA ARG A 13 0.48 -4.53 -9.74
C ARG A 13 0.93 -3.09 -9.90
N ASP A 14 1.92 -2.84 -10.77
CA ASP A 14 2.47 -1.49 -10.99
C ASP A 14 1.41 -0.50 -11.48
N GLU A 15 0.49 -0.94 -12.35
CA GLU A 15 -0.58 -0.08 -12.86
C GLU A 15 -1.60 0.27 -11.76
N LEU A 16 -1.89 -0.66 -10.86
CA LEU A 16 -2.75 -0.39 -9.70
C LEU A 16 -2.08 0.59 -8.72
N VAL A 17 -0.76 0.44 -8.49
CA VAL A 17 0.00 1.35 -7.63
C VAL A 17 -0.04 2.78 -8.17
N LYS A 18 0.15 2.97 -9.49
CA LYS A 18 0.06 4.29 -10.14
C LYS A 18 -1.33 4.91 -10.02
N GLN A 19 -2.39 4.11 -10.18
CA GLN A 19 -3.76 4.61 -10.03
C GLN A 19 -4.03 5.11 -8.60
N VAL A 20 -3.56 4.37 -7.59
CA VAL A 20 -3.69 4.78 -6.19
C VAL A 20 -2.86 6.04 -5.91
N ARG A 21 -1.65 6.14 -6.48
CA ARG A 21 -0.81 7.35 -6.34
C ARG A 21 -1.47 8.58 -6.94
N SER A 22 -2.01 8.47 -8.15
CA SER A 22 -2.74 9.57 -8.80
C SER A 22 -3.91 10.05 -7.94
N LYS A 23 -4.64 9.12 -7.31
CA LYS A 23 -5.75 9.44 -6.41
C LYS A 23 -5.30 10.10 -5.11
N ILE A 24 -4.13 9.72 -4.58
CA ILE A 24 -3.53 10.37 -3.40
C ILE A 24 -3.20 11.83 -3.70
N GLU A 25 -2.64 12.10 -4.88
CA GLU A 25 -2.28 13.45 -5.32
C GLU A 25 -3.51 14.31 -5.63
N GLU A 26 -4.51 13.76 -6.33
CA GLU A 26 -5.78 14.44 -6.62
C GLU A 26 -6.50 14.89 -5.33
N LEU A 27 -6.50 14.03 -4.31
CA LEU A 27 -7.17 14.29 -3.04
C LEU A 27 -6.30 15.07 -2.04
N GLY A 28 -5.03 15.33 -2.36
CA GLY A 28 -4.10 16.02 -1.46
C GLY A 28 -3.83 15.26 -0.15
N ILE A 29 -3.82 13.92 -0.18
CA ILE A 29 -3.64 13.09 1.02
C ILE A 29 -2.18 13.16 1.45
N THR A 30 -1.92 13.65 2.67
CA THR A 30 -0.58 13.75 3.26
C THR A 30 -0.21 12.56 4.13
N TYR A 31 -1.22 11.84 4.64
CA TYR A 31 -1.04 10.76 5.59
C TYR A 31 -1.98 9.60 5.30
N ILE A 32 -1.44 8.39 5.32
CA ILE A 32 -2.18 7.16 5.02
C ILE A 32 -2.16 6.26 6.24
N TYR A 33 -3.33 5.74 6.59
CA TYR A 33 -3.51 4.84 7.72
C TYR A 33 -3.83 3.44 7.23
N TYR A 34 -2.82 2.55 7.27
CA TYR A 34 -3.04 1.14 7.02
C TYR A 34 -3.76 0.53 8.20
N GLN A 35 -4.81 -0.23 7.92
CA GLN A 35 -5.51 -1.01 8.93
C GLN A 35 -5.52 -2.47 8.50
N PHE A 36 -5.09 -3.35 9.38
CA PHE A 36 -5.27 -4.78 9.20
C PHE A 36 -6.00 -5.37 10.40
N ILE A 37 -6.81 -6.37 10.11
CA ILE A 37 -7.56 -7.11 11.12
C ILE A 37 -6.71 -8.33 11.47
N SER A 38 -6.32 -8.45 12.75
CA SER A 38 -5.61 -9.64 13.21
C SER A 38 -6.51 -10.88 13.13
N VAL A 39 -5.90 -12.07 13.13
CA VAL A 39 -6.64 -13.34 13.24
C VAL A 39 -7.52 -13.42 14.49
N THR A 40 -7.19 -12.66 15.53
CA THR A 40 -7.96 -12.54 16.78
C THR A 40 -9.03 -11.45 16.73
N GLY A 41 -9.24 -10.80 15.58
CA GLY A 41 -10.25 -9.76 15.38
C GLY A 41 -9.86 -8.38 15.88
N ARG A 42 -8.59 -8.14 16.25
CA ARG A 42 -8.13 -6.81 16.68
C ARG A 42 -7.79 -5.96 15.46
N ILE A 43 -8.32 -4.74 15.42
CA ILE A 43 -7.93 -3.74 14.43
C ILE A 43 -6.62 -3.13 14.88
N VAL A 44 -5.60 -3.28 14.05
CA VAL A 44 -4.29 -2.71 14.27
C VAL A 44 -3.95 -1.84 13.07
N GLY A 45 -3.35 -0.68 13.34
CA GLY A 45 -3.08 0.28 12.29
C GLY A 45 -1.69 0.89 12.36
N LYS A 46 -1.19 1.30 11.19
CA LYS A 46 0.09 1.96 11.01
C LYS A 46 -0.13 3.20 10.15
N GLY A 47 0.23 4.35 10.68
CA GLY A 47 0.26 5.60 9.95
C GLY A 47 1.59 5.77 9.21
N ILE A 48 1.53 6.17 7.93
CA ILE A 48 2.71 6.53 7.14
C ILE A 48 2.48 7.84 6.39
N PRO A 49 3.53 8.62 6.10
CA PRO A 49 3.45 9.72 5.14
C PRO A 49 3.12 9.19 3.74
N ALA A 50 2.30 9.94 3.00
CA ALA A 50 1.88 9.55 1.65
C ALA A 50 3.06 9.40 0.68
N ASP A 51 4.15 10.15 0.86
CA ASP A 51 5.38 10.02 0.06
C ASP A 51 6.08 8.67 0.20
N HIS A 52 5.84 7.95 1.30
CA HIS A 52 6.48 6.65 1.55
C HIS A 52 5.58 5.47 1.12
N TRP A 53 4.40 5.73 0.58
CA TRP A 53 3.42 4.72 0.18
C TRP A 53 3.98 3.72 -0.84
N GLU A 54 4.60 4.19 -1.92
CA GLU A 54 5.03 3.34 -3.04
C GLU A 54 6.12 2.32 -2.66
N ARG A 55 6.92 2.61 -1.64
CA ARG A 55 7.96 1.68 -1.14
C ARG A 55 7.41 0.54 -0.27
N ASN A 56 6.20 0.69 0.25
CA ASN A 56 5.57 -0.28 1.15
C ASN A 56 4.48 -1.11 0.46
N CYS A 57 4.26 -0.88 -0.84
CA CYS A 57 3.12 -1.39 -1.60
C CYS A 57 3.47 -2.54 -2.54
#